data_AF-A0A941ETY5-F1
#
_entry.id   AF-A0A941ETY5-F1
#
_cell.length_a   1.000
_cell.length_b   1.000
_cell.length_c   1.000
_cell.angle_alpha   90.00
_cell.angle_beta   90.00
_cell.angle_gamma   90.00
#
_symmetry.space_group_name_H-M   'P 1'
#
loop_
_entity.id
_entity.type
_entity.pdbx_description
1 polymer ?
#
loop_
_entity_poly.entity_id
_entity_poly.type
_entity_poly.pdbx_seq_one_letter_code
_entity_poly.pdbx_strand_id
1 'polypeptide(L)'
;MAKIDRTTGQPEYLVGILAKLPGDRRAFVIDVRVPGEPSGLVEGAPVLLHGLTGSPWDLEGRSGVSYRADAITPATPTTPPAQVSAPAGDTASGRAAGKAGGGS
;
A
#
# COMPACT_ATOMS: atom_id res chain seq x y z
N MET A 1 0.64 -22.01 8.21
CA MET A 1 1.80 -21.46 8.95
C MET A 1 2.60 -20.60 7.98
N ALA A 2 2.84 -19.32 8.29
CA ALA A 2 3.75 -18.50 7.50
C ALA A 2 5.15 -19.12 7.54
N LYS A 3 5.85 -19.17 6.39
CA LYS A 3 7.23 -19.64 6.36
C LYS A 3 8.06 -18.66 7.19
N ILE A 4 8.86 -19.14 8.14
CA ILE A 4 9.75 -18.26 8.90
C ILE A 4 11.07 -18.11 8.14
N ASP A 5 11.53 -16.87 7.99
CA ASP A 5 12.87 -16.55 7.54
C ASP A 5 13.88 -16.97 8.62
N ARG A 6 14.76 -17.90 8.27
CA ARG A 6 15.75 -18.45 9.21
C ARG A 6 16.85 -17.46 9.59
N THR A 7 17.00 -16.37 8.85
CA THR A 7 18.00 -15.32 9.08
C THR A 7 17.49 -14.33 10.11
N THR A 8 16.24 -13.87 9.94
CA THR A 8 15.65 -12.78 10.73
C THR A 8 14.75 -13.29 11.86
N GLY A 9 14.30 -14.55 11.78
CA GLY A 9 13.32 -15.12 12.71
C GLY A 9 11.89 -14.61 12.48
N GLN A 10 11.65 -13.80 11.43
CA GLN A 10 10.34 -13.23 11.12
C GLN A 10 9.57 -14.08 10.10
N PRO A 11 8.22 -13.99 10.08
CA PRO A 11 7.43 -14.53 8.98
C PRO A 11 7.86 -13.92 7.64
N GLU A 12 8.05 -14.76 6.63
CA GLU A 12 8.34 -14.40 5.25
C GLU A 12 7.03 -14.18 4.51
N TYR A 13 6.90 -13.00 3.92
CA TYR A 13 5.79 -12.59 3.07
C TYR A 13 6.24 -12.58 1.61
N LEU A 14 5.29 -12.81 0.72
CA LEU A 14 5.50 -12.78 -0.73
C LEU A 14 4.69 -11.62 -1.31
N VAL A 15 5.38 -10.69 -1.97
CA VAL A 15 4.79 -9.47 -2.53
C VAL A 15 4.99 -9.47 -4.04
N GLY A 16 3.91 -9.36 -4.79
CA GLY A 16 3.95 -9.22 -6.25
C GLY A 16 4.33 -7.79 -6.65
N ILE A 17 5.43 -7.65 -7.39
CA ILE A 17 5.93 -6.36 -7.85
C ILE A 17 5.84 -6.30 -9.37
N LEU A 18 5.19 -5.24 -9.87
CA LEU A 18 5.21 -4.91 -11.29
C LEU A 18 6.42 -4.02 -11.60
N ALA A 19 7.37 -4.55 -12.36
CA ALA A 19 8.54 -3.84 -12.84
C ALA A 19 8.36 -3.46 -14.32
N LYS A 20 8.60 -2.19 -14.64
CA LYS A 20 8.61 -1.70 -16.02
C LYS A 20 9.87 -0.90 -16.26
N LEU A 21 10.64 -1.31 -17.28
CA LEU A 21 11.85 -0.60 -17.65
C LEU A 21 11.49 0.61 -18.53
N PRO A 22 12.12 1.78 -18.32
CA PRO A 22 11.95 2.93 -19.20
C PRO A 22 12.27 2.56 -20.65
N GLY A 23 11.38 2.91 -21.58
CA GLY A 23 11.54 2.62 -23.01
C GLY A 23 11.15 1.18 -23.43
N ASP A 24 10.88 0.28 -22.49
CA ASP A 24 10.34 -1.05 -22.80
C ASP A 24 8.80 -1.01 -22.86
N ARG A 25 8.24 -1.77 -23.79
CA ARG A 25 6.80 -2.01 -23.89
C ARG A 25 6.34 -3.03 -22.86
N ARG A 26 7.21 -3.96 -22.47
CA ARG A 26 6.87 -5.06 -21.57
C ARG A 26 6.86 -4.61 -20.12
N ALA A 27 5.95 -5.18 -19.35
CA ALA A 27 5.97 -5.16 -17.91
C ALA A 27 6.27 -6.58 -17.42
N PHE A 28 6.97 -6.67 -16.31
CA PHE A 28 7.32 -7.90 -15.64
C PHE A 28 6.63 -7.92 -14.30
N VAL A 29 6.06 -9.07 -13.93
CA VAL A 29 5.60 -9.29 -12.55
C VAL A 29 6.60 -10.24 -11.91
N ILE A 30 7.16 -9.82 -10.78
CA ILE A 30 8.09 -10.62 -9.99
C ILE A 30 7.57 -10.79 -8.57
N ASP A 31 7.71 -12.00 -8.05
CA ASP A 31 7.39 -12.28 -6.65
C ASP A 31 8.64 -12.06 -5.79
N VAL A 32 8.54 -11.10 -4.87
CA VAL A 32 9.64 -10.76 -3.95
C VAL A 32 9.31 -11.25 -2.56
N ARG A 33 10.24 -12.03 -1.97
CA ARG A 33 10.16 -12.45 -0.58
C ARG A 33 10.70 -11.35 0.34
N VAL A 34 9.97 -11.03 1.40
CA VAL A 34 10.42 -10.08 2.44
C VAL A 34 10.18 -10.66 3.84
N PRO A 35 11.15 -10.54 4.77
CA PRO A 35 10.90 -10.84 6.17
C PRO A 35 10.06 -9.72 6.83
N GLY A 36 9.11 -10.13 7.66
CA GLY A 36 8.20 -9.21 8.34
C GLY A 36 7.08 -8.71 7.42
N GLU A 37 5.99 -8.24 8.04
CA GLU A 37 4.84 -7.76 7.28
C GLU A 37 5.15 -6.41 6.62
N PRO A 38 5.04 -6.29 5.28
CA PRO A 38 5.20 -5.01 4.62
C PRO A 38 4.03 -4.08 4.96
N SER A 39 4.31 -2.95 5.62
CA SER A 39 3.29 -1.99 6.02
C SER A 39 3.22 -0.79 5.08
N GLY A 40 2.01 -0.24 4.89
CA GLY A 40 1.81 1.03 4.16
C GLY A 40 1.92 0.92 2.64
N LEU A 41 1.99 -0.30 2.09
CA LEU A 41 1.95 -0.52 0.65
C LEU A 41 0.52 -0.33 0.13
N VAL A 42 0.40 0.36 -1.01
CA VAL A 42 -0.86 0.53 -1.74
C VAL A 42 -0.68 -0.07 -3.13
N GLU A 43 -1.62 -0.89 -3.57
CA GLU A 43 -1.56 -1.51 -4.89
C GLU A 43 -1.50 -0.44 -5.99
N GLY A 44 -0.61 -0.64 -6.98
CA GLY A 44 -0.37 0.31 -8.06
C GLY A 44 0.50 1.52 -7.69
N ALA A 45 0.82 1.73 -6.40
CA ALA A 45 1.71 2.80 -5.99
C ALA A 45 3.19 2.41 -6.21
N PRO A 46 4.06 3.38 -6.56
CA PRO A 46 5.50 3.12 -6.65
C PRO A 46 6.10 2.76 -5.29
N VAL A 47 7.00 1.77 -5.29
CA VAL A 47 7.69 1.27 -4.09
C VAL A 47 9.21 1.25 -4.30
N LEU A 48 9.94 1.26 -3.19
CA LEU A 48 11.38 1.04 -3.12
C LEU A 48 11.64 -0.34 -2.51
N LEU A 49 12.54 -1.09 -3.14
CA LEU A 49 13.01 -2.39 -2.69
C LEU A 49 14.40 -2.22 -2.07
N HIS A 50 14.54 -2.51 -0.78
CA HIS A 50 15.81 -2.40 -0.06
C HIS A 50 16.51 -3.75 -0.04
N GLY A 51 17.82 -3.77 -0.32
CA GLY A 51 18.61 -5.00 -0.29
C GLY A 51 18.13 -6.06 -1.28
N LEU A 52 17.59 -5.65 -2.43
CA LEU A 52 17.09 -6.59 -3.44
C LEU A 52 18.22 -7.51 -3.94
N THR A 53 18.01 -8.81 -3.78
CA THR A 53 18.89 -9.87 -4.25
C THR A 53 18.13 -10.82 -5.16
N GLY A 54 18.80 -11.31 -6.19
CA GLY A 54 18.29 -12.34 -7.11
C GLY A 54 19.20 -13.57 -7.05
N SER A 55 18.60 -14.74 -6.81
CA SER A 55 19.31 -16.03 -6.86
C SER A 55 18.78 -16.87 -8.00
N PRO A 56 19.60 -17.20 -9.03
CA PRO A 56 19.17 -18.07 -10.10
C PRO A 56 18.95 -19.49 -9.58
N TRP A 57 18.02 -20.19 -10.19
CA TRP A 57 17.78 -21.61 -9.91
C TRP A 57 17.45 -22.34 -11.20
N ASP A 58 17.76 -23.63 -11.19
CA ASP A 58 17.35 -24.61 -12.19
C ASP A 58 16.89 -25.86 -11.45
N LEU A 59 15.72 -26.37 -11.81
CA LEU A 59 15.14 -27.58 -11.26
C LEU A 59 14.35 -28.31 -12.35
N GLU A 60 14.84 -29.49 -12.73
CA GLU A 60 14.13 -30.42 -13.62
C GLU A 60 13.63 -29.76 -14.92
N GLY A 61 14.48 -28.92 -15.54
CA GLY A 61 14.16 -28.23 -16.80
C GLY A 61 13.33 -26.95 -16.63
N ARG A 62 13.03 -26.54 -15.40
CA ARG A 62 12.56 -25.19 -15.10
C ARG A 62 13.72 -24.37 -14.57
N SER A 63 13.84 -23.14 -15.05
CA SER A 63 14.81 -22.19 -14.53
C SER A 63 14.14 -20.86 -14.24
N GLY A 64 14.78 -20.07 -13.38
CA GLY A 64 14.28 -18.75 -13.02
C GLY A 64 15.19 -18.04 -12.05
N VAL A 65 14.69 -16.93 -11.52
CA VAL A 65 15.36 -16.15 -10.48
C VAL A 65 14.39 -16.02 -9.31
N SER A 66 14.86 -16.37 -8.11
CA SER A 66 14.17 -16.08 -6.87
C SER A 66 14.59 -14.70 -6.37
N TYR A 67 13.63 -13.81 -6.11
CA TYR A 67 13.89 -12.48 -5.60
C TYR A 67 13.61 -12.39 -4.10
N ARG A 68 14.51 -11.72 -3.37
CA ARG A 68 14.37 -11.40 -1.95
C ARG A 68 14.79 -9.97 -1.72
N ALA A 69 14.08 -9.27 -0.84
CA ALA A 69 14.45 -7.95 -0.35
C ALA A 69 14.48 -7.99 1.19
N ASP A 70 15.22 -7.06 1.78
CA ASP A 70 15.25 -6.86 3.24
C ASP A 70 14.01 -6.10 3.70
N ALA A 71 13.53 -5.15 2.90
CA ALA A 71 12.32 -4.39 3.15
C ALA A 71 11.71 -3.86 1.85
N ILE A 72 10.40 -3.60 1.86
CA ILE A 72 9.67 -2.89 0.80
C ILE A 72 9.00 -1.67 1.42
N THR A 73 9.24 -0.48 0.88
CA THR A 73 8.66 0.78 1.38
C THR A 73 7.98 1.56 0.26
N PRO A 74 6.94 2.36 0.55
CA PRO A 74 6.41 3.31 -0.43
C PRO A 74 7.49 4.27 -0.92
N ALA A 75 7.55 4.56 -2.22
CA ALA A 75 8.53 5.51 -2.77
C ALA A 75 8.16 6.97 -2.46
N THR A 76 6.87 7.22 -2.28
CA THR A 76 6.34 8.47 -1.71
C THR A 76 5.58 8.10 -0.44
N PRO A 77 5.75 8.83 0.68
CA PRO A 77 4.92 8.62 1.85
C PRO A 77 3.47 8.87 1.43
N THR A 78 2.65 7.83 1.48
CA THR A 78 1.21 7.95 1.27
C THR A 78 0.66 8.75 2.44
N THR A 79 0.48 10.06 2.27
CA THR A 79 -0.41 10.82 3.16
C THR A 79 -1.77 10.15 3.03
N PRO A 80 -2.35 9.60 4.11
CA PRO A 80 -3.72 9.08 4.06
C PRO A 80 -4.62 10.17 3.47
N PRO A 81 -5.53 9.84 2.55
CA PRO A 81 -6.45 10.85 2.03
C PRO A 81 -7.08 11.55 3.23
N ALA A 82 -6.90 12.86 3.32
CA ALA A 82 -7.53 13.66 4.35
C ALA A 82 -9.02 13.31 4.32
N GLN A 83 -9.51 12.68 5.39
CA GLN A 83 -10.94 12.47 5.54
C GLN A 83 -11.57 13.83 5.32
N VAL A 84 -12.33 13.97 4.25
CA VAL A 84 -13.13 15.17 4.02
C VAL A 84 -14.13 15.16 5.16
N SER A 85 -13.79 15.83 6.26
CA SER A 85 -14.76 16.25 7.24
C SER A 85 -15.71 17.14 6.46
N ALA A 86 -16.84 16.58 6.06
CA ALA A 86 -17.94 17.36 5.51
C ALA A 86 -18.17 18.52 6.48
N PRO A 87 -18.31 19.77 6.01
CA PRO A 87 -18.66 20.85 6.90
C PRO A 87 -19.97 20.45 7.59
N ALA A 88 -19.96 20.44 8.91
CA ALA A 88 -21.16 20.29 9.71
C ALA A 88 -22.17 21.32 9.18
N GLY A 89 -23.20 20.83 8.50
CA GLY A 89 -24.30 21.67 8.07
C GLY A 89 -24.89 22.35 9.28
N ASP A 90 -24.94 23.68 9.22
CA ASP A 90 -25.58 24.54 10.19
C ASP A 90 -27.07 24.16 10.28
N THR A 91 -27.42 23.34 11.27
CA THR A 91 -28.81 23.02 11.59
C THR A 91 -29.41 24.17 12.40
N ALA A 92 -29.53 25.36 11.80
CA ALA A 92 -30.39 26.41 12.34
C ALA A 92 -31.85 26.20 11.90
N SER A 93 -32.40 25.01 12.20
CA SER A 93 -33.85 24.82 12.28
C SER A 93 -34.32 25.26 13.66
N GLY A 94 -34.55 26.57 13.81
CA GLY A 94 -34.90 27.15 15.10
C GLY A 94 -35.47 28.56 15.00
N ARG A 95 -36.56 28.75 14.24
CA ARG A 95 -37.45 29.91 14.44
C ARG A 95 -38.68 29.47 15.23
N ALA A 96 -38.47 29.34 16.53
CA ALA A 96 -39.52 29.18 17.51
C ALA A 96 -40.39 30.46 17.57
N ALA A 97 -41.65 30.22 17.90
CA ALA A 97 -42.79 31.11 17.89
C ALA A 97 -42.72 32.30 18.87
N GLY A 98 -43.38 33.41 18.46
CA GLY A 98 -44.27 34.23 19.30
C GLY A 98 -43.73 35.55 19.83
N LYS A 99 -44.37 36.70 19.52
CA LYS A 99 -45.53 37.27 20.27
C LYS A 99 -45.86 38.74 19.85
N ALA A 100 -47.16 39.07 19.86
CA ALA A 100 -47.83 40.40 19.99
C ALA A 100 -47.71 41.41 18.83
N GLY A 101 -48.70 42.21 18.43
CA GLY A 101 -50.08 42.46 18.85
C GLY A 101 -50.56 43.82 18.29
N GLY A 102 -51.82 43.90 17.84
CA GLY A 102 -52.69 45.09 17.89
C GLY A 102 -52.40 46.37 17.06
N GLY A 103 -53.40 46.78 16.27
CA GLY A 103 -53.79 48.19 16.13
C GLY A 103 -53.73 48.80 14.73
N SER A 104 -54.88 48.89 14.05
CA SER A 104 -55.59 50.15 13.74
C SER A 104 -56.96 49.86 13.16
#